data_AF-A0A7D7ZE67-F1
#
_entry.id   AF-A0A7D7ZE67-F1
#
_cell.length_a   1.000
_cell.length_b   1.000
_cell.length_c   1.000
_cell.angle_alpha   90.00
_cell.angle_beta   90.00
_cell.angle_gamma   90.00
#
_symmetry.space_group_name_H-M   'P 1'
#
loop_
_entity.id
_entity.type
_entity.pdbx_description
1 polymer ?
#
loop_
_entity_poly.entity_id
_entity_poly.type
_entity_poly.pdbx_seq_one_letter_code
_entity_poly.pdbx_strand_id
1 'polypeptide(L)' 'MDRYKVLEGVFDGSEKVRIIKCVTQDFGEAAGGKLDDSVSVRNHEVQGGSWGYGGQNLTTDVGLKIKSGTD' A
#
# COMPACT_ATOMS: atom_id res chain seq x y z
N MET A 1 -8.13 12.77 -2.99
CA MET A 1 -8.28 11.57 -2.14
C MET A 1 -7.18 10.64 -2.55
N ASP A 2 -6.20 10.46 -1.68
CA ASP A 2 -4.97 9.77 -2.03
C ASP A 2 -5.22 8.25 -1.96
N ARG A 3 -4.94 7.57 -3.06
CA ARG A 3 -5.08 6.11 -3.19
C ARG A 3 -3.71 5.55 -3.52
N TYR A 4 -3.22 4.67 -2.65
CA TYR A 4 -2.13 3.78 -3.01
C TYR A 4 -2.70 2.44 -3.48
N LYS A 5 -1.90 1.75 -4.29
CA LYS A 5 -2.25 0.45 -4.86
C LYS A 5 -1.32 -0.60 -4.30
N VAL A 6 -1.87 -1.75 -3.96
CA VAL A 6 -1.12 -2.94 -3.54
C VAL A 6 -1.57 -4.13 -4.36
N LEU A 7 -0.74 -5.16 -4.45
CA LEU A 7 -1.13 -6.42 -5.06
C LEU A 7 -2.09 -7.19 -4.14
N GLU A 8 -3.13 -7.78 -4.74
CA GLU A 8 -4.04 -8.68 -4.04
C GLU A 8 -3.26 -9.82 -3.37
N GLY A 9 -3.59 -10.10 -2.11
CA GLY A 9 -3.06 -11.24 -1.36
C GLY A 9 -1.64 -11.05 -0.79
N VAL A 10 -0.95 -9.94 -1.06
CA VAL A 10 0.39 -9.68 -0.49
C VAL A 10 0.32 -9.20 0.96
N PHE A 11 -0.71 -8.43 1.30
CA PHE A 11 -0.92 -7.91 2.66
C PHE A 11 -2.17 -8.51 3.29
N ASP A 12 -2.06 -8.95 4.54
CA ASP A 12 -3.21 -9.37 5.32
C ASP A 12 -3.99 -8.16 5.88
N GLY A 13 -5.12 -8.44 6.54
CA GLY A 13 -5.98 -7.39 7.10
C GLY A 13 -5.29 -6.53 8.17
N SER A 14 -4.44 -7.13 9.00
CA SER A 14 -3.73 -6.41 10.08
C SER A 14 -2.65 -5.49 9.51
N GLU A 15 -1.95 -5.94 8.46
CA GLU A 15 -0.95 -5.16 7.75
C GLU A 15 -1.60 -4.01 6.99
N LYS A 16 -2.74 -4.23 6.35
CA LYS A 16 -3.53 -3.16 5.71
C LYS A 16 -3.94 -2.07 6.70
N VAL A 17 -4.33 -2.44 7.93
CA VAL A 17 -4.61 -1.48 9.01
C VAL A 17 -3.36 -0.70 9.40
N ARG A 18 -2.20 -1.37 9.50
CA ARG A 18 -0.93 -0.71 9.83
C ARG A 18 -0.52 0.28 8.73
N ILE A 19 -0.64 -0.09 7.46
CA ILE A 19 -0.33 0.80 6.33
C ILE A 19 -1.20 2.06 6.38
N ILE A 20 -2.52 1.91 6.60
CA ILE A 20 -3.42 3.08 6.74
C ILE A 20 -2.93 4.01 7.85
N LYS A 21 -2.62 3.48 9.03
CA LYS A 21 -2.14 4.28 10.17
C LYS A 21 -0.87 5.06 9.83
N CYS A 22 0.13 4.39 9.27
CA CYS A 22 1.40 5.04 8.91
C CYS A 22 1.18 6.14 7.86
N VAL A 23 0.43 5.85 6.79
CA VAL A 23 0.15 6.85 5.75
C VAL A 23 -0.62 8.04 6.32
N THR A 24 -1.67 7.80 7.12
CA THR A 24 -2.42 8.89 7.76
C THR A 24 -1.53 9.77 8.62
N GLN A 25 -0.66 9.18 9.43
CA GLN A 25 0.29 9.89 10.29
C GLN A 25 1.27 10.73 9.47
N ASP A 26 1.92 10.14 8.46
CA ASP A 26 2.92 10.83 7.63
C ASP A 26 2.33 12.07 6.93
N PHE A 27 1.08 11.97 6.44
CA PHE A 27 0.38 13.11 5.85
C PHE A 27 0.02 14.19 6.88
N GLY A 28 -0.42 13.76 8.07
CA GLY A 28 -0.70 14.66 9.19
C GLY A 28 0.53 15.48 9.57
N GLU A 29 1.67 14.81 9.77
CA GLU A 29 2.95 15.42 10.08
C GLU A 29 3.42 16.40 8.99
N ALA A 30 3.35 15.99 7.71
CA ALA A 30 3.70 16.86 6.59
C ALA A 30 2.83 18.12 6.48
N ALA A 31 1.57 18.03 6.92
CA ALA A 31 0.64 19.16 6.97
C ALA A 31 0.76 20.00 8.26
N GLY A 32 1.78 19.76 9.09
CA GLY A 32 1.99 20.45 10.35
C GLY A 32 0.96 20.10 11.43
N GLY A 33 0.47 18.86 11.45
CA GLY A 33 -0.46 18.31 12.45
C GLY A 33 -1.92 18.78 12.29
N LYS A 34 -2.22 19.54 11.24
CA LYS A 34 -3.56 20.14 11.04
C LYS A 34 -4.57 19.19 10.39
N LEU A 35 -4.11 18.04 9.89
CA LEU A 35 -4.93 17.13 9.10
C LEU A 35 -5.05 15.72 9.71
N ASP A 36 -4.50 15.46 10.89
CA ASP A 36 -4.48 14.13 11.51
C ASP A 36 -5.87 13.46 11.54
N ASP A 37 -6.90 14.22 11.91
CA ASP A 37 -8.30 13.74 11.99
C ASP A 37 -9.06 13.86 10.66
N SER A 38 -8.46 14.44 9.62
CA SER A 38 -9.09 14.75 8.33
C SER A 38 -8.50 13.96 7.16
N VAL A 39 -7.41 13.23 7.36
CA VAL A 39 -6.80 12.40 6.33
C VAL A 39 -7.60 11.12 6.15
N SER A 40 -8.16 10.96 4.95
CA SER A 40 -8.83 9.73 4.53
C SER A 40 -7.96 8.96 3.54
N VAL A 41 -7.76 7.67 3.83
CA VAL A 41 -6.91 6.78 3.06
C VAL A 41 -7.74 5.60 2.57
N ARG A 42 -7.51 5.18 1.32
CA ARG A 42 -8.17 4.00 0.75
C ARG A 42 -7.15 3.03 0.18
N ASN A 43 -7.19 1.80 0.69
CA ASN A 43 -6.54 0.64 0.09
C ASN A 43 -7.23 0.26 -1.21
N HIS A 44 -6.45 0.11 -2.29
CA HIS A 44 -6.92 -0.46 -3.54
C HIS A 44 -6.04 -1.65 -3.92
N GLU A 45 -6.63 -2.83 -3.90
CA GLU A 45 -5.93 -4.04 -4.34
C GLU A 45 -6.06 -4.19 -5.85
N VAL A 46 -4.96 -4.61 -6.46
CA VAL A 46 -4.85 -4.85 -7.90
C VAL A 46 -4.56 -6.32 -8.12
N GLN A 47 -5.37 -6.93 -8.98
CA GLN A 47 -5.17 -8.31 -9.41
C GLN A 47 -3.76 -8.51 -9.97
N GLY A 48 -3.12 -9.62 -9.59
CA GLY A 48 -1.82 -10.02 -10.14
C GLY A 48 -1.85 -10.06 -11.67
N GLY A 49 -0.77 -9.60 -12.29
CA GLY A 49 -0.64 -9.49 -13.75
C GLY A 49 -1.26 -8.23 -14.36
N SER A 50 -2.06 -7.47 -13.59
CA SER A 50 -2.67 -6.21 -14.03
C SER A 50 -1.89 -4.96 -13.60
N TRP A 51 -0.73 -5.16 -12.96
CA TRP A 51 0.22 -4.11 -12.59
C TRP A 51 1.62 -4.53 -13.05
N GLY A 52 2.47 -3.58 -13.46
CA GLY A 52 3.82 -3.86 -13.92
C GLY A 52 4.82 -2.78 -13.54
N TYR A 53 6.09 -3.18 -13.49
CA TYR A 53 7.26 -2.32 -13.24
C TYR A 53 8.43 -2.82 -14.09
N GLY A 54 9.21 -1.90 -14.67
CA GLY A 54 10.39 -2.27 -15.47
C GLY A 54 10.10 -3.16 -16.70
N GLY A 55 8.89 -3.08 -17.26
CA GLY A 55 8.48 -3.93 -18.39
C GLY A 55 8.03 -5.35 -18.00
N GLN A 56 7.98 -5.67 -16.70
CA GLN A 56 7.50 -6.94 -16.18
C GLN A 56 6.14 -6.78 -15.50
N ASN A 57 5.27 -7.78 -15.67
CA ASN A 57 4.04 -7.87 -14.91
C ASN A 57 4.35 -8.35 -13.49
N LEU A 58 3.83 -7.63 -12.51
CA LEU A 58 3.90 -7.99 -11.10
C LEU A 58 2.77 -8.97 -10.77
N THR A 59 3.14 -10.13 -10.24
CA THR A 59 2.21 -11.13 -9.73
C THR A 59 2.17 -11.09 -8.20
N THR A 60 1.12 -11.66 -7.60
CA THR A 60 1.05 -11.82 -6.14
C THR A 60 2.27 -12.59 -5.61
N ASP A 61 2.74 -13.62 -6.31
CA ASP A 61 3.93 -14.38 -5.92
C ASP A 61 5.20 -13.54 -5.88
N VAL A 62 5.41 -12.65 -6.86
CA VAL A 62 6.52 -11.69 -6.85
C VAL A 62 6.40 -10.75 -5.64
N GLY A 63 5.20 -10.21 -5.40
CA GLY A 63 4.96 -9.37 -4.23
C GLY A 63 5.23 -10.06 -2.90
N LEU A 64 4.88 -11.34 -2.77
CA LEU A 64 5.18 -12.16 -1.60
C LEU A 64 6.69 -12.39 -1.43
N LYS A 65 7.42 -12.68 -2.52
CA LYS A 65 8.90 -12.83 -2.50
C LYS A 65 9.62 -11.56 -2.07
N ILE A 66 9.19 -10.40 -2.60
CA ILE A 66 9.72 -9.09 -2.20
C ILE A 66 9.50 -8.89 -0.70
N LYS A 67 8.28 -9.15 -0.22
CA LYS A 67 7.91 -9.00 1.19
C LYS A 67 8.71 -9.93 2.11
N SER A 68 9.05 -11.14 1.67
CA SER A 68 9.90 -12.08 2.41
C SER A 68 11.40 -11.83 2.24
N GLY A 69 11.81 -10.91 1.35
CA GLY A 69 13.23 -10.62 1.07
C GLY A 69 13.94 -11.70 0.26
N THR A 70 13.20 -12.43 -0.58
CA THR A 70 13.70 -13.58 -1.37
C THR A 70 13.54 -13.38 -2.87
N ASP A 71 13.55 -12.12 -3.32
CA ASP A 71 13.38 -11.73 -4.73
C ASP A 71 14.72 -11.64 -5.47
#